data_AF-A0A8T6MUC1-F1
#
_entry.id   AF-A0A8T6MUC1-F1
#
_cell.length_a   1.000
_cell.length_b   1.000
_cell.length_c   1.000
_cell.angle_alpha   90.00
_cell.angle_beta   90.00
_cell.angle_gamma   90.00
#
_symmetry.space_group_name_H-M   'P 1'
#
loop_
_entity.id
_entity.type
_entity.pdbx_description
1 polymer ?
#
loop_
_entity_poly.entity_id
_entity_poly.type
_entity_poly.pdbx_seq_one_letter_code
_entity_poly.pdbx_strand_id
1 'polypeptide(L)'
;MNPLLISGFGTSINVDRRKLIVTNKLKNQRLEFSPHKIDHDSIIIDGHTGNITFESMRWLMKHNIHLTLLNWDGKLLAATLPEAPLSGKLRIKQYQKYQDNTIRFKIAEKIVQSKIQSSLNLLSELAKFYDFGYAKAEKSIQNERQLFAKSEPSLNNLMTYEG
;
A
#
# COMPACT_ATOMS: atom_id res chain seq x y z
N MET A 1 12.32 1.97 2.44
CA MET A 1 11.07 2.75 2.30
C MET A 1 11.10 3.86 3.33
N ASN A 2 11.25 5.10 2.88
CA ASN A 2 11.36 6.30 3.73
C ASN A 2 10.28 7.34 3.37
N PRO A 3 9.04 7.22 3.89
CA PRO A 3 7.97 8.14 3.55
C PRO A 3 8.09 9.48 4.31
N LEU A 4 7.86 10.60 3.61
CA LEU A 4 7.70 11.92 4.22
C LEU A 4 6.22 12.17 4.54
N LEU A 5 5.89 12.26 5.84
CA LEU A 5 4.54 12.62 6.29
C LEU A 5 4.40 14.13 6.42
N ILE A 6 3.40 14.69 5.73
CA ILE A 6 3.03 16.11 5.79
C ILE A 6 1.65 16.20 6.43
N SER A 7 1.59 16.72 7.65
CA SER A 7 0.34 16.82 8.42
C SER A 7 0.05 18.22 8.95
N GLY A 8 -1.23 18.55 9.10
CA GLY A 8 -1.72 19.82 9.64
C GLY A 8 -2.35 20.74 8.58
N PHE A 9 -2.46 22.03 8.93
CA PHE A 9 -3.13 23.04 8.10
C PHE A 9 -2.14 23.99 7.43
N GLY A 10 -2.52 24.50 6.26
CA GLY A 10 -1.74 25.51 5.52
C GLY A 10 -0.41 24.96 4.99
N THR A 11 -0.39 23.68 4.63
CA THR A 11 0.78 23.04 4.03
C THR A 11 0.94 23.49 2.57
N SER A 12 2.17 23.70 2.13
CA SER A 12 2.45 24.15 0.77
C SER A 12 3.57 23.34 0.16
N ILE A 13 3.34 22.82 -1.04
CA ILE A 13 4.33 22.08 -1.82
C ILE A 13 4.53 22.82 -3.14
N ASN A 14 5.63 23.54 -3.25
CA ASN A 14 6.01 24.32 -4.43
C ASN A 14 7.42 23.95 -4.90
N VAL A 15 7.74 24.33 -6.13
CA VAL A 15 9.11 24.25 -6.65
C VAL A 15 9.63 25.68 -6.79
N ASP A 16 10.82 25.93 -6.27
CA ASP A 16 11.53 27.19 -6.45
C ASP A 16 12.98 26.90 -6.83
N ARG A 17 13.48 27.58 -7.86
CA ARG A 17 14.85 27.39 -8.40
C ARG A 17 15.22 25.90 -8.59
N ARG A 18 14.26 25.09 -9.07
CA ARG A 18 14.36 23.62 -9.28
C ARG A 18 14.40 22.77 -8.00
N LYS A 19 14.31 23.37 -6.82
CA LYS A 19 14.19 22.65 -5.55
C LYS A 19 12.73 22.46 -5.20
N LEU A 20 12.37 21.28 -4.71
CA LEU A 20 11.06 21.06 -4.10
C LEU A 20 11.10 21.65 -2.69
N ILE A 21 10.15 22.53 -2.40
CA ILE A 21 9.98 23.16 -1.09
C ILE A 21 8.67 22.64 -0.51
N VAL A 22 8.76 22.10 0.71
CA VAL A 22 7.61 21.71 1.51
C VAL A 22 7.57 22.59 2.73
N THR A 23 6.51 23.39 2.85
CA THR A 23 6.34 24.33 3.95
C THR A 23 5.14 23.93 4.80
N ASN A 24 5.33 23.92 6.11
CA ASN A 24 4.26 23.82 7.10
C ASN A 24 4.30 25.07 7.98
N LYS A 25 3.35 25.99 7.77
CA LYS A 25 3.33 27.29 8.46
C LYS A 25 3.10 27.14 9.96
N LEU A 26 2.24 26.21 10.39
CA LEU A 26 1.91 26.01 11.80
C LEU A 26 3.09 25.45 12.60
N LYS A 27 3.84 24.52 11.99
CA LYS A 27 5.03 23.93 12.62
C LYS A 27 6.31 24.73 12.39
N ASN A 28 6.22 25.89 11.72
CA ASN A 28 7.36 26.68 11.25
C ASN A 28 8.45 25.83 10.58
N GLN A 29 8.03 24.81 9.81
CA GLN A 29 8.93 23.84 9.19
C GLN A 29 9.00 24.12 7.69
N ARG A 30 10.22 24.21 7.18
CA ARG A 30 10.50 24.34 5.74
C ARG A 30 11.54 23.31 5.35
N LEU A 31 11.15 22.38 4.49
CA LEU A 31 12.02 21.37 3.93
C LEU A 31 12.34 21.75 2.49
N GLU A 32 13.60 21.59 2.10
CA GLU A 32 14.06 21.87 0.74
C GLU A 32 14.80 20.65 0.19
N PHE A 33 14.37 20.19 -0.97
CA PHE A 33 14.97 19.05 -1.65
C PHE A 33 15.52 19.48 -2.99
N SER A 34 16.81 19.20 -3.20
CA SER A 34 17.43 19.44 -4.50
C SER A 34 17.13 18.28 -5.45
N PRO A 35 17.14 18.51 -6.78
CA PRO A 35 17.00 17.43 -7.76
C PRO A 35 17.98 16.29 -7.47
N HIS A 36 17.50 15.05 -7.53
CA HIS A 36 18.26 13.83 -7.25
C HIS A 36 18.87 13.72 -5.84
N LYS A 37 18.51 14.60 -4.89
CA LYS A 37 18.98 14.60 -3.50
C LYS A 37 17.83 14.55 -2.50
N ILE A 38 16.83 13.75 -2.83
CA ILE A 38 15.69 13.50 -1.96
C ILE A 38 15.77 12.05 -1.50
N ASP A 39 15.90 11.88 -0.20
CA ASP A 39 16.09 10.56 0.43
C ASP A 39 14.74 9.88 0.76
N HIS A 40 13.64 10.45 0.27
CA HIS A 40 12.29 9.98 0.49
C HIS A 40 11.71 9.30 -0.74
N ASP A 41 11.18 8.10 -0.55
CA ASP A 41 10.54 7.32 -1.60
C ASP A 41 9.07 7.76 -1.82
N SER A 42 8.47 8.34 -0.78
CA SER A 42 7.05 8.72 -0.70
C SER A 42 6.87 10.11 -0.15
N ILE A 43 5.76 10.74 -0.53
CA ILE A 43 5.13 11.79 0.26
C ILE A 43 3.70 11.37 0.60
N ILE A 44 3.36 11.44 1.89
CA ILE A 44 2.02 11.17 2.41
C ILE A 44 1.47 12.48 2.96
N ILE A 45 0.37 12.95 2.40
CA ILE A 45 -0.35 14.14 2.87
C ILE A 45 -1.53 13.69 3.72
N ASP A 46 -1.48 14.07 4.99
CA ASP A 46 -2.54 13.93 5.99
C ASP A 46 -2.91 15.33 6.51
N GLY A 47 -3.25 16.21 5.58
CA GLY A 47 -3.50 17.63 5.83
C GLY A 47 -4.87 18.04 5.33
N HIS A 48 -5.64 18.71 6.18
CA HIS A 48 -6.97 19.21 5.82
C HIS A 48 -6.94 20.37 4.82
N THR A 49 -5.90 21.19 4.87
CA THR A 49 -5.75 22.35 3.99
C THR A 49 -4.31 22.52 3.52
N GLY A 50 -4.17 22.85 2.24
CA GLY A 50 -2.88 23.11 1.64
C GLY A 50 -2.98 23.33 0.14
N ASN A 51 -1.83 23.60 -0.48
CA ASN A 51 -1.71 23.72 -1.92
C ASN A 51 -0.51 22.92 -2.43
N ILE A 52 -0.68 22.35 -3.61
CA ILE A 52 0.39 21.73 -4.38
C ILE A 52 0.37 22.34 -5.78
N THR A 53 1.54 22.75 -6.28
CA THR A 53 1.64 23.26 -7.65
C THR A 53 1.79 22.11 -8.65
N PHE A 54 1.35 22.31 -9.89
CA PHE A 54 1.57 21.35 -10.96
C PHE A 54 3.05 21.05 -11.19
N GLU A 55 3.91 22.06 -11.00
CA GLU A 55 5.36 21.89 -11.09
C GLU A 55 5.88 20.93 -10.01
N SER A 56 5.40 21.03 -8.78
CA SER A 56 5.73 20.09 -7.70
C SER A 56 5.32 18.66 -8.04
N MET A 57 4.09 18.45 -8.52
CA MET A 57 3.65 17.12 -8.93
C MET A 57 4.56 16.55 -10.04
N ARG A 58 4.88 17.36 -11.06
CA ARG A 58 5.78 16.94 -12.13
C ARG A 58 7.18 16.63 -11.61
N TRP A 59 7.69 17.42 -10.68
CA TRP A 59 9.00 17.23 -10.06
C TRP A 59 9.04 15.88 -9.32
N LEU A 60 8.02 15.58 -8.52
CA LEU A 60 7.90 14.31 -7.78
C LEU A 60 7.88 13.11 -8.74
N MET A 61 7.01 13.15 -9.76
CA MET A 61 6.87 12.06 -10.72
C MET A 61 8.18 11.80 -11.49
N LYS A 62 8.91 12.85 -11.88
CA LYS A 62 10.22 12.73 -12.55
C LYS A 62 11.30 12.08 -11.69
N HIS A 63 11.19 12.19 -10.36
CA HIS A 63 12.12 11.59 -9.42
C HIS A 63 11.60 10.25 -8.85
N ASN A 64 10.54 9.69 -9.45
CA ASN A 64 9.90 8.44 -9.02
C ASN A 64 9.38 8.47 -7.57
N ILE A 65 8.96 9.63 -7.09
CA ILE A 65 8.42 9.81 -5.74
C ILE A 65 6.91 9.75 -5.82
N HIS A 66 6.31 8.79 -5.13
CA HIS A 66 4.86 8.70 -5.09
C HIS A 66 4.27 9.72 -4.13
N LEU A 67 3.11 10.27 -4.48
CA LEU A 67 2.38 11.18 -3.62
C LEU A 67 1.01 10.57 -3.30
N THR A 68 0.75 10.43 -2.00
CA THR A 68 -0.45 9.82 -1.44
C THR A 68 -1.21 10.86 -0.63
N LEU A 69 -2.50 11.04 -0.91
CA LEU A 69 -3.39 11.89 -0.17
C LEU A 69 -4.32 11.02 0.68
N LEU A 70 -4.30 11.26 1.98
CA LEU A 70 -5.18 10.61 2.95
C LEU A 70 -6.35 11.51 3.29
N ASN A 71 -7.47 10.87 3.60
CA ASN A 71 -8.61 11.50 4.23
C ASN A 71 -8.38 11.58 5.76
N TRP A 72 -9.21 12.35 6.46
CA TRP A 72 -9.12 12.55 7.91
C TRP A 72 -9.24 11.26 8.74
N ASP A 73 -9.84 10.20 8.18
CA ASP A 73 -9.96 8.87 8.79
C ASP A 73 -8.79 7.94 8.42
N GLY A 74 -7.74 8.47 7.79
CA GLY A 74 -6.57 7.72 7.34
C GLY A 74 -6.80 6.89 6.07
N LYS A 75 -7.99 6.94 5.47
CA LYS A 75 -8.25 6.23 4.21
C LYS A 75 -7.57 6.92 3.04
N LEU A 76 -7.20 6.12 2.04
CA LEU A 76 -6.63 6.63 0.80
C LEU A 76 -7.68 7.43 0.02
N LEU A 77 -7.45 8.73 -0.18
CA LEU A 77 -8.30 9.60 -0.99
C LEU A 77 -7.84 9.60 -2.45
N ALA A 78 -6.53 9.74 -2.68
CA ALA A 78 -5.94 9.68 -4.00
C ALA A 78 -4.46 9.30 -3.91
N ALA A 79 -3.92 8.75 -4.99
CA ALA A 79 -2.49 8.57 -5.15
C ALA A 79 -2.08 8.98 -6.57
N THR A 80 -0.94 9.66 -6.67
CA THR A 80 -0.24 9.88 -7.94
C THR A 80 1.01 9.01 -7.93
N LEU A 81 1.10 8.15 -8.92
CA LEU A 81 2.20 7.22 -9.10
C LEU A 81 3.05 7.71 -10.28
N PRO A 82 4.39 7.56 -10.18
CA PRO A 82 5.24 7.83 -11.32
C PRO A 82 4.87 6.93 -12.50
N GLU A 83 5.30 7.31 -13.69
CA GLU A 83 5.03 6.54 -14.89
C GLU A 83 5.57 5.10 -14.72
N ALA A 84 4.67 4.14 -14.60
CA ALA A 84 5.05 2.75 -14.41
C ALA A 84 5.83 2.27 -15.63
N PRO A 85 6.84 1.38 -15.46
CA PRO A 85 7.58 0.85 -16.59
C PRO A 85 6.62 0.22 -17.61
N LEU A 86 6.69 0.72 -18.85
CA LEU A 86 5.84 0.39 -20.00
C LEU A 86 6.06 -1.02 -20.54
N SER A 87 6.12 -2.05 -19.70
CA SER A 87 6.10 -3.43 -20.19
C SER A 87 4.69 -3.80 -20.66
N GLY A 88 4.35 -3.36 -21.86
CA GLY A 88 3.06 -3.69 -22.50
C GLY A 88 2.86 -5.20 -22.59
N LYS A 89 3.94 -5.96 -22.84
CA LYS A 89 3.92 -7.44 -22.83
C LYS A 89 3.47 -8.00 -21.48
N LEU A 90 3.89 -7.40 -20.36
CA LEU A 90 3.48 -7.84 -19.02
C LEU A 90 2.00 -7.57 -18.77
N ARG A 91 1.50 -6.37 -19.11
CA ARG A 91 0.08 -6.02 -18.98
C ARG A 91 -0.80 -6.95 -19.81
N ILE A 92 -0.43 -7.21 -21.07
CA ILE A 92 -1.15 -8.16 -21.93
C ILE A 92 -1.21 -9.54 -21.29
N LYS A 93 -0.07 -10.05 -20.80
CA LYS A 93 -0.04 -11.34 -20.09
C LYS A 93 -0.91 -11.34 -18.84
N GLN A 94 -0.90 -10.26 -18.05
CA GLN A 94 -1.76 -10.11 -16.87
C GLN A 94 -3.24 -10.23 -17.26
N TYR A 95 -3.69 -9.55 -18.31
CA TYR A 95 -5.08 -9.64 -18.78
C TYR A 95 -5.43 -11.03 -19.29
N GLN A 96 -4.55 -11.65 -20.09
CA GLN A 96 -4.75 -13.02 -20.57
C GLN A 96 -4.88 -14.01 -19.42
N LYS A 97 -4.04 -13.89 -18.38
CA LYS A 97 -4.11 -14.76 -17.18
C LYS A 97 -5.30 -14.47 -16.30
N TYR A 98 -5.82 -13.24 -16.29
CA TYR A 98 -7.06 -12.91 -15.60
C TYR A 98 -8.30 -13.53 -16.28
N GLN A 99 -8.28 -13.67 -17.62
CA GLN A 99 -9.36 -14.32 -18.36
C GLN A 99 -9.39 -15.84 -18.16
N ASP A 100 -8.25 -16.46 -17.89
CA ASP A 100 -8.16 -17.88 -17.55
C ASP A 100 -8.58 -18.12 -16.09
N ASN A 101 -9.78 -18.66 -15.90
CA ASN A 101 -10.35 -18.92 -14.57
C ASN A 101 -9.45 -19.80 -13.70
N THR A 102 -8.75 -20.79 -14.28
CA THR A 102 -7.92 -21.74 -13.52
C THR A 102 -6.67 -21.05 -12.97
N ILE A 103 -6.01 -20.24 -13.81
CA ILE A 103 -4.82 -19.50 -13.41
C ILE A 103 -5.18 -18.34 -12.49
N ARG A 104 -6.27 -17.62 -12.78
CA ARG A 104 -6.80 -16.57 -11.91
C ARG A 104 -7.05 -17.10 -10.51
N PHE A 105 -7.73 -18.25 -10.39
CA PHE A 105 -8.00 -18.89 -9.11
C PHE A 105 -6.70 -19.27 -8.39
N LYS A 106 -5.76 -19.93 -9.08
CA LYS A 106 -4.46 -20.31 -8.50
C LYS A 106 -3.65 -19.12 -7.99
N ILE A 107 -3.67 -18.00 -8.69
CA ILE A 107 -3.01 -16.76 -8.24
C ILE A 107 -3.70 -16.21 -6.99
N ALA A 108 -5.04 -16.12 -7.01
CA ALA A 108 -5.82 -15.63 -5.88
C ALA A 108 -5.63 -16.50 -4.63
N GLU A 109 -5.68 -17.83 -4.80
CA GLU A 109 -5.47 -18.80 -3.73
C GLU A 109 -4.12 -18.59 -3.05
N LYS A 110 -3.06 -18.40 -3.84
CA LYS A 110 -1.71 -18.16 -3.30
C LYS A 110 -1.62 -16.86 -2.49
N ILE A 111 -2.35 -15.82 -2.87
CA ILE A 111 -2.42 -14.56 -2.12
C ILE A 111 -3.07 -14.79 -0.74
N VAL A 112 -4.23 -15.45 -0.72
CA VAL A 112 -4.97 -15.76 0.52
C VAL A 112 -4.18 -16.68 1.43
N GLN A 113 -3.58 -17.75 0.89
CA GLN A 113 -2.71 -18.65 1.66
C GLN A 113 -1.54 -17.92 2.32
N SER A 114 -0.91 -16.98 1.58
CA SER A 114 0.19 -16.17 2.10
C SER A 114 -0.28 -15.22 3.21
N LYS A 115 -1.48 -14.63 3.07
CA LYS A 115 -2.10 -13.81 4.11
C LYS A 115 -2.33 -14.63 5.39
N ILE A 116 -2.98 -15.78 5.28
CA ILE A 116 -3.31 -16.66 6.43
C ILE A 116 -2.02 -17.12 7.13
N GLN A 117 -1.01 -17.55 6.37
CA GLN A 117 0.27 -17.95 6.93
C GLN A 117 0.95 -16.81 7.69
N SER A 118 0.91 -15.59 7.13
CA SER A 118 1.49 -14.41 7.78
C SER A 118 0.75 -14.05 9.07
N SER A 119 -0.59 -14.17 9.09
CA SER A 119 -1.40 -13.99 10.28
C SER A 119 -1.10 -15.04 11.36
N LEU A 120 -0.94 -16.31 10.98
CA LEU A 120 -0.54 -17.37 11.92
C LEU A 120 0.84 -17.12 12.52
N ASN A 121 1.79 -16.65 11.71
CA ASN A 121 3.13 -16.28 12.19
C ASN A 121 3.06 -15.11 13.17
N LEU A 122 2.21 -14.10 12.91
CA LEU A 122 2.01 -13.00 13.85
C LEU A 122 1.44 -13.53 15.19
N LEU A 123 0.43 -14.41 15.12
CA LEU A 123 -0.16 -15.01 16.32
C LEU A 123 0.85 -15.86 17.09
N SER A 124 1.71 -16.61 16.41
CA SER A 124 2.73 -17.41 17.10
C SER A 124 3.76 -16.53 17.81
N GLU A 125 4.15 -15.39 17.22
CA GLU A 125 5.01 -14.40 17.87
C GLU A 125 4.33 -13.75 19.08
N LEU A 126 3.07 -13.36 18.96
CA LEU A 126 2.32 -12.77 20.08
C LEU A 126 2.11 -13.76 21.22
N ALA A 127 1.92 -15.05 20.92
CA ALA A 127 1.72 -16.09 21.93
C ALA A 127 2.95 -16.29 22.85
N LYS A 128 4.14 -15.82 22.41
CA LYS A 128 5.34 -15.82 23.27
C LYS A 128 5.24 -14.81 24.41
N PHE A 129 4.47 -13.73 24.23
CA PHE A 129 4.35 -12.63 25.18
C PHE A 129 3.02 -12.64 25.94
N TYR A 130 1.99 -13.25 25.37
CA TYR A 130 0.64 -13.23 25.91
C TYR A 130 0.08 -14.64 25.98
N ASP A 131 -0.51 -14.99 27.13
CA ASP A 131 -1.30 -16.21 27.27
C ASP A 131 -2.68 -15.98 26.66
N PHE A 132 -2.80 -16.33 25.38
CA PHE A 132 -4.07 -16.50 24.70
C PHE A 132 -4.09 -17.86 24.02
N GLY A 133 -5.28 -18.39 23.75
CA GLY A 133 -5.48 -19.74 23.22
C GLY A 133 -4.99 -19.94 21.78
N TYR A 134 -3.71 -19.75 21.50
CA TYR A 134 -3.06 -19.91 20.20
C TYR A 134 -3.34 -21.30 19.62
N ALA A 135 -3.18 -22.35 20.41
CA ALA A 135 -3.45 -23.72 19.98
C ALA A 135 -4.90 -23.95 19.53
N LYS A 136 -5.86 -23.18 20.08
CA LYS A 136 -7.26 -23.21 19.65
C LYS A 136 -7.44 -22.49 18.32
N ALA A 137 -6.82 -21.32 18.16
CA ALA A 137 -6.85 -20.54 16.92
C ALA A 137 -6.20 -21.31 15.75
N GLU A 138 -5.04 -21.92 15.99
CA GLU A 138 -4.33 -22.73 15.01
C GLU A 138 -5.18 -23.93 14.55
N LYS A 139 -5.79 -24.67 15.49
CA LYS A 139 -6.70 -25.77 15.16
C LYS A 139 -7.91 -25.31 14.34
N SER A 140 -8.49 -24.16 14.66
CA SER A 140 -9.62 -23.60 13.89
C SER A 140 -9.24 -23.37 12.43
N ILE A 141 -8.10 -22.69 12.22
CA ILE A 141 -7.60 -22.37 10.87
C ILE A 141 -7.23 -23.64 10.10
N GLN A 142 -6.67 -24.66 10.77
CA GLN A 142 -6.38 -25.95 10.15
C GLN A 142 -7.66 -26.69 9.72
N ASN A 143 -8.70 -26.68 10.54
CA ASN A 143 -10.00 -27.29 10.20
C ASN A 143 -10.64 -26.58 8.99
N GLU A 144 -10.66 -25.24 8.99
CA GLU A 144 -11.17 -24.46 7.87
C GLU A 144 -10.38 -24.70 6.58
N ARG A 145 -9.05 -24.84 6.68
CA ARG A 145 -8.21 -25.20 5.53
C ARG A 145 -8.58 -26.57 4.95
N GLN A 146 -8.90 -27.55 5.80
CA GLN A 146 -9.35 -28.87 5.35
C GLN A 146 -10.73 -28.82 4.71
N LEU A 147 -11.64 -28.00 5.24
CA LEU A 147 -12.97 -27.78 4.65
C LEU A 147 -12.85 -27.10 3.29
N PHE A 148 -12.01 -26.06 3.18
CA PHE A 148 -11.73 -25.37 1.94
C PHE A 148 -11.13 -26.31 0.88
N ALA A 149 -10.19 -27.18 1.27
CA ALA A 149 -9.59 -28.16 0.36
C ALA A 149 -10.59 -29.18 -0.23
N LYS A 150 -11.73 -29.40 0.45
CA LYS A 150 -12.82 -30.27 -0.03
C LYS A 150 -13.87 -29.51 -0.85
N SER A 151 -13.87 -28.18 -0.79
CA SER A 151 -14.84 -27.34 -1.48
C SER A 151 -14.50 -27.16 -2.96
N GLU A 152 -15.51 -26.84 -3.76
CA GLU A 152 -15.28 -26.53 -5.18
C GLU A 152 -14.44 -25.26 -5.34
N PRO A 153 -13.47 -25.24 -6.28
CA PRO A 153 -12.60 -24.09 -6.51
C PRO A 153 -13.40 -22.93 -7.11
N SER A 154 -13.82 -22.00 -6.27
CA SER A 154 -14.51 -20.77 -6.67
C SER A 154 -13.96 -19.56 -5.92
N LEU A 155 -13.97 -18.39 -6.57
CA LEU A 155 -13.52 -17.15 -5.93
C LEU A 155 -14.39 -16.80 -4.72
N ASN A 156 -15.69 -17.06 -4.78
CA ASN A 156 -16.58 -16.80 -3.64
C ASN A 156 -16.21 -17.66 -2.44
N ASN A 157 -15.97 -18.97 -2.64
CA ASN A 157 -15.51 -19.85 -1.56
C ASN A 157 -14.16 -19.41 -1.01
N LEU A 158 -13.27 -18.92 -1.87
CA LEU A 158 -11.98 -18.39 -1.45
C LEU A 158 -12.12 -17.12 -0.60
N MET A 159 -13.04 -16.21 -0.95
CA MET A 159 -13.33 -15.01 -0.15
C MET A 159 -13.99 -15.38 1.19
N THR A 160 -14.86 -16.38 1.21
CA THR A 160 -15.44 -16.90 2.46
C THR A 160 -14.38 -17.54 3.36
N TYR A 161 -13.38 -18.21 2.79
CA TYR A 161 -12.26 -18.77 3.54
C TYR A 161 -11.27 -17.69 4.05
N GLU A 162 -11.24 -16.52 3.40
CA GLU A 162 -10.38 -15.41 3.81
C GLU A 162 -10.96 -14.59 4.97
N GLY A 163 -12.29 -14.48 5.05
CA GLY A 163 -13.03 -13.68 6.02
C GLY A 163 -13.18 -14.37 7.37
#